data_AF-A0A7C3DPY0-F1
#
_entry.id   AF-A0A7C3DPY0-F1
#
_cell.length_a   1.000
_cell.length_b   1.000
_cell.length_c   1.000
_cell.angle_alpha   90.00
_cell.angle_beta   90.00
_cell.angle_gamma   90.00
#
_symmetry.space_group_name_H-M   'P 1'
#
loop_
_entity.id
_entity.type
_entity.pdbx_description
1 polymer ?
#
loop_
_entity_poly.entity_id
_entity_poly.type
_entity_poly.pdbx_seq_one_letter_code
_entity_poly.pdbx_strand_id
1 'polypeptide(L)' 'MQEREYASLGEATVFGLGSGVGWLLAIVAIAAIREKIRYSNVPEPLRGLGITFIVTGLMGIAFMSFMGISL' A
#
# COMPACT_ATOMS: atom_id res chain seq x y z
N MET A 1 5.68 -16.17 -15.16
CA MET A 1 6.34 -14.86 -15.35
C MET A 1 5.53 -14.16 -16.43
N GLN A 2 4.72 -13.16 -16.07
CA GLN A 2 3.88 -12.45 -17.05
C GLN A 2 4.80 -11.45 -17.76
N GLU A 3 5.30 -11.84 -18.91
CA GLU A 3 6.19 -11.02 -19.75
C GLU A 3 5.35 -9.85 -20.30
N ARG A 4 5.51 -8.68 -19.69
CA ARG A 4 4.89 -7.44 -20.18
C ARG A 4 5.79 -6.94 -21.30
N GLU A 5 5.44 -7.20 -22.55
CA GLU A 5 6.03 -6.51 -23.69
C GLU A 5 5.69 -5.02 -23.57
N TYR A 6 6.59 -4.23 -22.98
CA TYR A 6 6.48 -2.77 -23.03
C TYR A 6 6.81 -2.36 -24.47
N ALA A 7 5.83 -1.79 -25.18
CA ALA A 7 6.01 -1.44 -26.59
C ALA A 7 6.99 -0.28 -26.81
N SER A 8 7.31 0.48 -25.77
CA SER A 8 8.24 1.62 -25.82
C SER A 8 8.89 1.95 -24.46
N LEU A 9 10.05 2.63 -24.50
CA LEU A 9 10.69 3.22 -23.32
C LEU A 9 9.78 4.21 -22.57
N GLY A 10 8.90 4.91 -23.28
CA GLY A 10 7.95 5.85 -22.68
C GLY A 10 6.92 5.14 -21.80
N GLU A 11 6.34 4.05 -22.30
CA GLU A 11 5.37 3.24 -21.56
C GLU A 11 5.99 2.61 -20.31
N ALA A 12 7.20 2.07 -20.42
CA ALA A 12 7.94 1.53 -19.28
C ALA A 12 8.23 2.59 -18.21
N THR A 13 8.57 3.82 -18.62
CA THR A 13 8.85 4.93 -17.69
C THR A 13 7.58 5.39 -16.97
N VAL A 14 6.47 5.54 -17.69
CA VAL A 14 5.18 5.93 -17.11
C VAL A 14 4.64 4.85 -16.18
N PHE A 15 4.75 3.58 -16.56
CA PHE A 15 4.37 2.44 -15.72
C PHE A 15 5.22 2.38 -14.44
N GLY A 16 6.54 2.56 -14.55
CA GLY A 16 7.45 2.59 -13.41
C GLY A 16 7.17 3.77 -12.47
N LEU A 17 6.96 4.98 -13.01
CA LEU A 17 6.61 6.16 -12.23
C LEU A 17 5.23 6.00 -11.55
N GLY A 18 4.22 5.54 -12.27
CA GLY A 18 2.88 5.30 -11.71
C GLY A 18 2.90 4.26 -10.59
N SER A 19 3.62 3.15 -10.80
CA SER A 19 3.80 2.11 -9.78
C SER A 19 4.57 2.62 -8.57
N GLY A 20 5.61 3.43 -8.79
CA GLY A 20 6.41 4.05 -7.72
C GLY A 20 5.62 5.03 -6.88
N VAL A 21 4.78 5.87 -7.51
CA VAL A 21 3.89 6.80 -6.80
C VAL A 21 2.85 6.03 -5.98
N GLY A 22 2.27 4.96 -6.53
CA GLY A 22 1.34 4.10 -5.78
C GLY A 22 1.99 3.47 -4.55
N TRP A 23 3.24 3.01 -4.67
CA TRP A 23 3.99 2.45 -3.55
C TRP A 23 4.33 3.50 -2.49
N LEU A 24 4.75 4.70 -2.90
CA LEU A 24 5.00 5.83 -1.99
C LEU A 24 3.74 6.13 -1.17
N LEU A 25 2.58 6.21 -1.80
CA LEU A 25 1.32 6.47 -1.12
C LEU A 25 0.99 5.38 -0.09
N ALA A 26 1.23 4.11 -0.42
CA ALA A 26 1.02 3.00 0.51
C ALA A 26 1.91 3.10 1.76
N ILE A 27 3.20 3.44 1.60
CA ILE A 27 4.14 3.58 2.72
C ILE A 27 3.77 4.77 3.61
N VAL A 28 3.45 5.92 3.00
CA VAL A 28 3.02 7.12 3.74
C VAL A 28 1.72 6.85 4.52
N ALA A 29 0.77 6.13 3.92
CA ALA A 29 -0.48 5.76 4.59
C ALA A 29 -0.22 4.86 5.81
N ILE A 30 0.62 3.82 5.69
CA ILE A 30 1.01 2.98 6.84
C ILE A 30 1.66 3.83 7.94
N ALA A 31 2.56 4.75 7.57
CA ALA A 31 3.24 5.62 8.53
C ALA A 31 2.24 6.49 9.32
N ALA A 32 1.29 7.13 8.63
CA ALA A 32 0.25 7.95 9.23
C ALA A 32 -0.66 7.14 10.17
N ILE A 33 -1.05 5.92 9.77
CA ILE A 33 -1.87 5.04 10.62
C ILE A 33 -1.09 4.64 11.88
N ARG A 34 0.20 4.30 11.75
CA ARG A 34 1.04 3.95 12.92
C ARG A 34 1.21 5.10 13.90
N GLU A 35 1.33 6.33 13.40
CA GLU A 35 1.37 7.52 14.24
C GLU A 35 0.07 7.70 15.03
N LYS A 36 -1.08 7.58 14.36
CA LYS A 36 -2.40 7.68 14.99
C LYS A 36 -2.66 6.59 16.05
N ILE A 37 -2.19 5.37 15.79
CA ILE A 37 -2.34 4.23 16.71
C ILE A 37 -1.51 4.41 17.99
N ARG A 38 -0.39 5.14 17.94
CA ARG A 38 0.41 5.44 19.15
C ARG A 38 -0.39 6.20 20.21
N TYR A 39 -1.33 7.05 19.78
CA TYR A 39 -2.22 7.81 20.66
C TYR A 39 -3.48 7.03 21.08
N SER A 40 -3.62 5.78 20.64
CA SER A 40 -4.79 4.93 20.92
C SER A 40 -4.49 3.90 22.01
N ASN A 41 -5.51 3.46 22.74
CA ASN A 41 -5.40 2.40 23.74
C ASN A 41 -5.28 1.02 23.06
N VAL A 42 -4.06 0.65 22.68
CA VAL A 42 -3.74 -0.66 22.13
C VAL A 42 -3.44 -1.65 23.27
N PRO A 43 -4.06 -2.85 23.31
CA PRO A 43 -3.78 -3.87 24.31
C PRO A 43 -2.31 -4.27 24.29
N GLU A 44 -1.67 -4.43 25.46
CA GLU A 44 -0.23 -4.75 25.58
C GLU A 44 0.27 -5.89 24.68
N PRO A 45 -0.44 -7.03 24.55
CA PRO A 45 0.03 -8.15 23.71
C PRO A 45 0.05 -7.83 22.20
N LEU A 46 -0.73 -6.83 21.76
CA LEU A 46 -0.88 -6.46 20.34
C LEU A 46 -0.02 -5.26 19.95
N ARG A 47 0.65 -4.61 20.91
CA ARG A 47 1.50 -3.45 20.65
C ARG A 47 2.71 -3.84 19.79
N GLY A 48 3.01 -3.02 18.79
CA GLY A 48 4.11 -3.26 17.86
C GLY A 48 3.69 -4.11 16.66
N LEU A 49 4.14 -5.37 16.60
CA LEU A 49 4.01 -6.20 15.40
C LEU A 49 2.57 -6.65 15.13
N GLY A 50 1.84 -7.08 16.16
CA GLY A 50 0.47 -7.62 16.00
C GLY A 50 -0.48 -6.61 15.35
N ILE A 51 -0.55 -5.39 15.89
CA ILE A 51 -1.39 -4.34 15.31
C ILE A 51 -0.92 -3.89 13.93
N THR A 52 0.39 -3.93 13.66
CA THR A 52 0.92 -3.57 12.33
C THR A 52 0.44 -4.56 11.27
N PHE A 53 0.41 -5.87 11.55
CA PHE A 53 -0.13 -6.86 10.62
C PHE A 53 -1.62 -6.67 10.36
N ILE A 54 -2.40 -6.38 11.39
CA ILE A 54 -3.85 -6.11 11.26
C ILE A 54 -4.07 -4.89 10.36
N VAL A 55 -3.33 -3.81 10.61
CA VAL A 55 -3.40 -2.58 9.79
C VAL A 55 -3.02 -2.85 8.35
N THR A 56 -1.94 -3.59 8.10
CA THR A 56 -1.52 -3.93 6.73
C THR A 56 -2.59 -4.77 6.01
N GLY A 57 -3.22 -5.72 6.70
CA GLY A 57 -4.33 -6.50 6.15
C GLY A 57 -5.55 -5.64 5.79
N LEU A 58 -5.98 -4.77 6.72
CA LEU A 58 -7.08 -3.82 6.47
C LEU A 58 -6.76 -2.85 5.33
N MET A 59 -5.51 -2.40 5.24
CA MET A 59 -5.06 -1.54 4.15
C MET A 59 -5.10 -2.27 2.80
N GLY A 60 -4.73 -3.55 2.76
CA GLY A 60 -4.88 -4.39 1.57
C GLY A 60 -6.34 -4.45 1.09
N ILE A 61 -7.30 -4.60 2.00
CA ILE A 61 -8.74 -4.56 1.68
C ILE A 61 -9.15 -3.18 1.14
N ALA A 62 -8.63 -2.09 1.70
CA ALA A 62 -8.89 -0.75 1.18
C ALA A 62 -8.34 -0.57 -0.25
N PHE A 63 -7.15 -1.10 -0.55
CA PHE A 63 -6.60 -1.07 -1.91
C PHE A 63 -7.38 -1.95 -2.90
N MET A 64 -8.01 -3.03 -2.42
CA MET A 64 -8.90 -3.86 -3.27
C MET A 64 -10.07 -3.06 -3.84
N SER A 65 -10.51 -1.97 -3.21
CA SER A 65 -11.54 -1.08 -3.75
C SER A 65 -11.15 -0.44 -5.08
N PHE A 66 -9.86 -0.36 -5.41
CA PHE A 66 -9.38 0.18 -6.70
C PHE A 66 -9.33 -0.88 -7.82
N MET A 67 -9.50 -2.17 -7.52
CA MET A 67 -9.41 -3.24 -8.54
C MET A 67 -10.56 -3.23 -9.56
N GLY A 68 -11.68 -2.56 -9.26
CA GLY A 68 -12.82 -2.45 -10.17
C GLY A 68 -12.68 -1.36 -11.25
N ILE A 69 -11.59 -0.59 -11.23
CA ILE A 69 -11.35 0.48 -12.20
C ILE A 69 -10.73 -0.14 -13.46
N SER A 70 -11.55 -0.31 -14.51
CA SER A 70 -11.07 -0.63 -15.86
C SER A 70 -10.83 0.66 -16.64
N LEU A 71 -9.59 0.88 -17.09
CA LEU A 71 -9.21 1.94 -18.03
C LEU A 71 -8.96 1.34 -19.41
#